data_AF-A0A7K4FRR4-F1
#
_entry.id   AF-A0A7K4FRR4-F1
#
_cell.length_a   1.000
_cell.length_b   1.000
_cell.length_c   1.000
_cell.angle_alpha   90.00
_cell.angle_beta   90.00
_cell.angle_gamma   90.00
#
_symmetry.space_group_name_H-M   'P 1'
#
loop_
_entity.id
_entity.type
_entity.pdbx_description
1 polymer ?
#
loop_
_entity_poly.entity_id
_entity_poly.type
_entity_poly.pdbx_seq_one_letter_code
_entity_poly.pdbx_strand_id
1 'polypeptide(L)' 'FFLPLVLTTTPSMRLVPVAVEAYTGGYGTLYNETFAVATLASLIPLIIFIFLGRYFIRGLVALGGAGKGV' A
#
# COMPACT_ATOMS: atom_id res chain seq x y z
N PHE A 1 -9.18 -7.82 -1.63
CA PHE A 1 -7.93 -8.59 -1.77
C PHE A 1 -7.89 -9.44 -3.03
N PHE A 2 -8.89 -10.31 -3.28
CA PHE A 2 -8.87 -11.23 -4.43
C PHE A 2 -9.26 -10.63 -5.78
N LEU A 3 -10.05 -9.56 -5.81
CA LEU A 3 -10.54 -8.96 -7.06
C LEU A 3 -9.41 -8.61 -8.06
N PRO A 4 -8.29 -7.98 -7.64
CA PRO A 4 -7.15 -7.78 -8.52
C PRO A 4 -6.50 -9.09 -8.98
N LEU A 5 -6.36 -10.10 -8.13
CA LEU A 5 -5.81 -11.40 -8.53
C LEU A 5 -6.61 -12.06 -9.64
N VAL A 6 -7.94 -11.92 -9.62
CA VAL A 6 -8.83 -12.48 -10.65
C VAL A 6 -8.80 -11.64 -11.93
N LEU A 7 -8.70 -10.31 -11.81
CA LEU A 7 -8.75 -9.40 -12.96
C LEU A 7 -7.41 -9.20 -13.67
N THR A 8 -6.27 -9.41 -13.00
CA THR A 8 -4.94 -9.21 -13.58
C THR A 8 -4.36 -10.53 -14.07
N THR A 9 -4.42 -10.75 -15.37
CA THR A 9 -3.97 -12.01 -15.99
C THR A 9 -2.52 -11.97 -16.48
N THR A 10 -1.97 -10.78 -16.73
CA THR A 10 -0.58 -10.58 -17.19
C THR A 10 0.27 -9.89 -16.12
N PRO A 11 1.59 -10.15 -16.06
CA PRO A 11 2.48 -9.54 -15.06
C PRO A 11 2.46 -8.00 -15.07
N SER A 12 2.31 -7.39 -16.24
CA SER A 12 2.28 -5.93 -16.43
C SER A 12 1.05 -5.25 -15.83
N MET A 13 -0.01 -6.01 -15.55
CA MET A 13 -1.27 -5.51 -14.99
C MET A 13 -1.33 -5.66 -13.47
N ARG A 14 -0.35 -6.34 -12.85
CA ARG A 14 -0.38 -6.64 -11.42
C ARG A 14 -0.24 -5.35 -10.60
N LEU A 15 -1.12 -5.21 -9.61
CA LEU A 15 -0.96 -4.17 -8.60
C LEU A 15 0.28 -4.45 -7.76
N VAL A 16 0.93 -3.40 -7.27
CA VAL A 16 2.14 -3.47 -6.44
C VAL A 16 2.01 -4.50 -5.28
N PRO A 17 0.91 -4.58 -4.51
CA PRO A 17 0.78 -5.58 -3.45
C PRO A 17 0.79 -7.02 -3.98
N VAL A 18 0.19 -7.27 -5.14
CA VAL A 18 0.16 -8.60 -5.77
C VAL A 18 1.53 -8.95 -6.33
N ALA A 19 2.30 -7.96 -6.80
CA ALA A 19 3.65 -8.15 -7.28
C ALA A 19 4.65 -8.49 -6.14
N VAL A 20 4.48 -7.91 -4.95
CA VAL A 20 5.31 -8.22 -3.77
C VAL A 20 5.12 -9.67 -3.33
N GLU A 21 3.87 -10.16 -3.30
CA GLU A 21 3.54 -11.55 -2.98
C GLU A 21 4.04 -12.57 -4.03
N ALA A 22 4.50 -12.13 -5.20
CA ALA A 22 5.12 -13.06 -6.14
C ALA A 22 6.54 -13.50 -5.70
N TYR A 23 7.18 -12.78 -4.77
CA TYR A 23 8.51 -13.11 -4.22
C TYR A 23 8.45 -14.07 -3.03
N THR A 24 7.25 -14.35 -2.51
CA THR A 24 6.99 -15.37 -1.48
C THR A 24 6.68 -16.72 -2.17
N GLY A 25 7.70 -17.35 -2.76
CA GLY A 25 7.56 -18.57 -3.58
C GLY A 25 7.47 -19.90 -2.80
N GLY A 26 6.86 -20.91 -3.43
CA GLY A 26 6.52 -22.21 -2.82
C GLY A 26 7.67 -23.13 -2.40
N TYR A 27 8.93 -22.81 -2.70
CA TYR A 27 10.13 -23.57 -2.30
C TYR A 27 10.90 -22.93 -1.14
N GLY A 28 10.44 -21.77 -0.65
CA GLY A 28 11.09 -21.00 0.40
C GLY A 28 10.93 -19.51 0.16
N THR A 29 10.80 -18.74 1.25
CA THR A 29 10.72 -17.28 1.16
C THR A 29 12.11 -16.69 0.96
N LEU A 30 12.31 -16.01 -0.17
CA LEU A 30 13.50 -15.21 -0.43
C LEU A 30 13.38 -13.87 0.31
N TYR A 31 13.60 -13.89 1.62
CA TYR A 31 13.38 -12.73 2.50
C TYR A 31 14.09 -11.47 2.03
N ASN A 32 15.33 -11.61 1.54
CA ASN A 32 16.12 -10.52 0.96
C ASN A 32 15.36 -9.79 -0.16
N GLU A 33 14.78 -10.53 -1.10
CA GLU A 33 14.07 -9.97 -2.25
C GLU A 33 12.71 -9.42 -1.84
N THR A 34 11.96 -10.17 -1.03
CA THR A 34 10.65 -9.74 -0.53
C THR A 34 10.76 -8.43 0.26
N PHE A 35 11.73 -8.29 1.16
CA PHE A 35 11.91 -7.06 1.93
C PHE A 35 12.43 -5.91 1.05
N ALA A 36 13.34 -6.15 0.11
CA ALA A 36 13.81 -5.10 -0.81
C ALA A 36 12.64 -4.50 -1.62
N VAL A 37 11.79 -5.36 -2.20
CA VAL A 37 10.64 -4.92 -2.97
C VAL A 37 9.59 -4.25 -2.08
N ALA A 38 9.35 -4.77 -0.87
CA ALA A 38 8.43 -4.15 0.09
C ALA A 38 8.89 -2.75 0.52
N THR A 39 10.18 -2.55 0.78
CA THR A 39 10.75 -1.23 1.09
C THR A 39 10.53 -0.27 -0.07
N LEU A 40 10.87 -0.65 -1.30
CA LEU A 40 10.63 0.19 -2.49
C LEU A 40 9.14 0.51 -2.68
N ALA A 41 8.26 -0.47 -2.53
CA ALA A 41 6.82 -0.30 -2.65
C ALA A 41 6.26 0.72 -1.63
N SER A 42 6.81 0.73 -0.41
CA SER A 42 6.39 1.65 0.65
C SER A 42 6.82 3.12 0.43
N LEU A 43 7.80 3.37 -0.44
CA LEU A 43 8.27 4.74 -0.70
C LEU A 43 7.17 5.61 -1.30
N ILE A 44 6.35 5.07 -2.20
CA ILE A 44 5.27 5.82 -2.85
C ILE A 44 4.25 6.36 -1.83
N PRO A 45 3.60 5.53 -0.99
CA PRO A 45 2.68 6.04 0.01
C PRO A 45 3.37 6.92 1.05
N LEU A 46 4.65 6.65 1.40
CA LEU A 46 5.43 7.50 2.30
C LEU A 46 5.63 8.91 1.72
N ILE A 47 6.01 9.00 0.44
CA ILE A 47 6.18 10.27 -0.28
C ILE A 47 4.86 11.04 -0.29
N ILE A 48 3.75 10.38 -0.64
CA ILE A 48 2.42 10.98 -0.60
C ILE A 48 2.13 11.50 0.81
N PHE A 49 2.41 10.71 1.84
CA PHE A 49 2.17 11.11 3.23
C PHE A 49 3.05 12.29 3.67
N ILE A 50 4.31 12.36 3.26
CA ILE A 50 5.20 13.49 3.58
C ILE A 50 4.62 14.80 3.03
N PHE A 51 4.14 14.79 1.78
CA PHE A 51 3.61 16.01 1.14
C PHE A 51 2.17 16.33 1.52
N LEU A 52 1.31 15.32 1.66
CA LEU A 52 -0.14 15.49 1.86
C LEU A 52 -0.60 15.16 3.28
N GLY A 53 0.25 14.61 4.14
CA GLY A 53 -0.12 14.14 5.49
C GLY A 53 -0.77 15.24 6.34
N ARG A 54 -0.38 16.51 6.15
CA ARG A 54 -1.03 17.65 6.81
C ARG A 54 -2.52 17.78 6.50
N TYR A 55 -2.96 17.44 5.28
CA TYR A 55 -4.37 17.50 4.88
C TYR A 55 -5.14 16.32 5.44
N PHE A 56 -4.51 15.14 5.47
CA PHE A 56 -5.06 13.95 6.11
C PHE A 56 -5.35 14.21 7.60
N ILE A 57 -4.39 14.77 8.35
CA ILE A 57 -4.56 15.12 9.77
C ILE A 57 -5.67 16.16 9.96
N ARG A 58 -5.70 17.21 9.13
CA ARG A 58 -6.76 18.23 9.18
C ARG A 58 -8.14 17.64 8.91
N GLY A 59 -8.26 16.75 7.93
CA GLY A 59 -9.49 16.04 7.63
C GLY A 59 -9.94 15.15 8.79
N LEU A 60 -9.01 14.45 9.43
CA LEU A 60 -9.31 13.62 10.60
C LEU A 60 -9.78 14.45 11.80
N VAL A 61 -9.14 15.59 12.07
CA VAL A 61 -9.56 16.53 13.11
C VAL A 61 -10.90 17.17 12.79
N ALA A 62 -11.17 17.52 11.52
CA ALA A 62 -12.47 18.03 11.11
C ALA A 62 -13.58 16.99 11.31
N LEU A 63 -13.34 15.72 10.95
CA LEU A 63 -14.28 14.63 11.20
C LEU A 63 -14.50 14.39 12.70
N GLY A 64 -13.43 14.36 13.50
CA GLY A 64 -13.51 14.11 14.94
C GLY A 64 -14.03 15.29 15.78
N GLY A 65 -13.82 16.52 15.30
CA GLY A 65 -14.27 17.77 15.93
C GLY A 65 -15.69 18.17 15.53
N ALA A 66 -16.14 17.80 14.33
CA ALA A 66 -17.52 18.05 13.87
C ALA A 66 -18.59 17.36 14.74
N GLY A 67 -18.23 16.35 15.52
CA GLY A 67 -19.13 15.70 16.49
C GLY A 67 -19.30 16.43 17.83
N LYS A 68 -18.56 17.51 18.11
CA LYS A 68 -18.63 18.28 19.37
C LYS A 68 -19.21 19.69 19.20
N GLY A 69 -20.12 19.85 18.24
CA GLY A 69 -20.73 21.14 17.89
C GLY A 69 -22.22 21.06 17.62
N VAL A 70 -22.95 20.23 18.40
CA VAL A 70 -24.40 20.32 18.65
C VAL A 70 -24.65 19.91 20.10
#